data_AF-A0AB34SA51-F1
#
_entry.id   AF-A0AB34SA51-F1
#
_cell.length_a   1.000
_cell.length_b   1.000
_cell.length_c   1.000
_cell.angle_alpha   90.00
_cell.angle_beta   90.00
_cell.angle_gamma   90.00
#
_symmetry.space_group_name_H-M   'P 1'
#
loop_
_entity.id
_entity.type
_entity.pdbx_description
1 polymer ?
#
loop_
_entity_poly.entity_id
_entity_poly.type
_entity_poly.pdbx_seq_one_letter_code
_entity_poly.pdbx_strand_id
1 'polypeptide(L)'
;MKEKNNLVLKFFILLSAIVFGLGVTKSAQATEVTDYTNNVTITKNGSPLTSDTTVTTNETLAVTSDITFPDSQAINSGDTLTLKLPQELTLITVLNFNVIDVKNDKGEVVGTAQVDPNNQTVTVTFSDYFSRLPENKRMSLNFNVRLNNDTVKESGPVSFRFGQTDFSFQYKKDDGQAGEYEMKYGYQDKSDPSIVKWRIILNARQDMIRGMVISDNFGDGLTLVPGSLRAVRYAPVQGGIRNEAHLLTLPVLDNFTKKAVLSKNANGDVNGFTINFGDNYNWPMYIEYSTRVAPGTKVGDTVNNKLSWSATNFPGERTINRSLRLEAGSGDGSAERSKDVVIKAQKTLVGKELTKGQFSFGLYDDKGQLLQTATNEADGSINFAAINYSQAGTFNYVIKEIPGQEDGYTYDAKEVKVTVKVVDVLGEKFGSVSYDGDATFTNTYKPVTSVSGHKTWVNDTNMTRPQSITVNLYANNQVVASKVVSEADGWNYTFSGLPVNDENGQKITYTIGEDAIVNYSSKVEGYDLINTYDPPTIPSEPGKDKPSKPGEGDPNDPGRKTPDPKVEDPKGSNKQDPKTPGTKKADNKPILPKTGEQAAIWLSVAGVSILVILGGVFVVLRKKNKQ
;
A
#
# COMPACT_ATOMS: atom_id res chain seq x y z
N MET A 1 20.36 -11.62 -51.82
CA MET A 1 21.11 -10.52 -51.17
C MET A 1 20.20 -9.97 -50.08
N LYS A 2 20.17 -10.59 -48.90
CA LYS A 2 21.08 -10.40 -47.75
C LYS A 2 21.13 -8.95 -47.29
N GLU A 3 20.53 -8.75 -46.11
CA GLU A 3 20.95 -7.87 -45.03
C GLU A 3 21.18 -6.39 -45.36
N LYS A 4 20.17 -5.58 -45.01
CA LYS A 4 20.29 -4.33 -44.26
C LYS A 4 18.91 -3.70 -44.20
N ASN A 5 18.25 -3.79 -43.04
CA ASN A 5 17.28 -2.83 -42.49
C ASN A 5 16.52 -3.41 -41.27
N ASN A 6 17.23 -4.11 -40.39
CA ASN A 6 16.70 -4.58 -39.10
C ASN A 6 17.42 -3.86 -37.94
N LEU A 7 17.44 -2.52 -37.95
CA LEU A 7 18.07 -1.73 -36.89
C LEU A 7 17.31 -0.42 -36.55
N VAL A 8 15.98 -0.41 -36.66
CA VAL A 8 15.16 0.73 -36.16
C VAL A 8 13.93 0.28 -35.34
N LEU A 9 13.68 -1.03 -35.19
CA LEU A 9 12.51 -1.54 -34.44
C LEU A 9 12.89 -2.15 -33.06
N LYS A 10 13.91 -1.61 -32.39
CA LYS A 10 14.31 -2.02 -31.02
C LYS A 10 14.65 -0.82 -30.12
N PHE A 11 13.81 0.23 -30.13
CA PHE A 11 13.95 1.37 -29.22
C PHE A 11 12.66 1.85 -28.54
N PHE A 12 11.61 1.02 -28.50
CA PHE A 12 10.36 1.37 -27.78
C PHE A 12 9.79 0.29 -26.84
N ILE A 13 10.62 -0.65 -26.39
CA ILE A 13 10.30 -1.51 -25.24
C ILE A 13 11.57 -1.66 -24.41
N LEU A 14 11.88 -0.62 -23.63
CA LEU A 14 12.88 -0.69 -22.55
C LEU A 14 12.60 0.38 -21.49
N LEU A 15 11.50 0.20 -20.77
CA LEU A 15 11.44 0.59 -19.35
C LEU A 15 10.49 -0.38 -18.62
N SER A 16 10.80 -1.68 -18.73
CA SER A 16 10.19 -2.73 -17.92
C SER A 16 11.18 -3.89 -17.81
N ALA A 17 11.68 -4.09 -16.58
CA ALA A 17 12.55 -5.19 -16.12
C ALA A 17 14.02 -5.11 -16.64
N ILE A 18 15.12 -5.29 -15.89
CA ILE A 18 15.44 -6.05 -14.67
C ILE A 18 16.74 -5.45 -14.08
N VAL A 19 16.84 -5.26 -12.75
CA VAL A 19 17.92 -5.86 -11.91
C VAL A 19 17.33 -6.10 -10.52
N PHE A 20 17.03 -7.37 -10.26
CA PHE A 20 16.82 -7.97 -8.95
C PHE A 20 18.18 -8.14 -8.25
N GLY A 21 18.22 -7.89 -6.94
CA GLY A 21 19.29 -8.42 -6.09
C GLY A 21 19.61 -7.60 -4.84
N LEU A 22 18.69 -7.56 -3.87
CA LEU A 22 18.91 -7.72 -2.41
C LEU A 22 17.76 -7.06 -1.64
N GLY A 23 17.11 -7.86 -0.78
CA GLY A 23 16.00 -7.46 0.08
C GLY A 23 14.65 -7.73 -0.56
N VAL A 24 14.12 -8.95 -0.40
CA VAL A 24 12.67 -9.15 -0.47
C VAL A 24 12.11 -8.48 0.79
N THR A 25 11.92 -7.17 0.75
CA THR A 25 10.91 -6.55 1.59
C THR A 25 9.59 -7.10 1.05
N LYS A 26 8.74 -7.67 1.90
CA LYS A 26 7.32 -7.77 1.57
C LYS A 26 6.91 -6.36 1.18
N SER A 27 6.70 -6.09 -0.11
CA SER A 27 6.02 -4.87 -0.52
C SER A 27 4.66 -4.96 0.17
N ALA A 28 4.39 -4.08 1.13
CA ALA A 28 3.05 -3.91 1.65
C ALA A 28 2.15 -3.72 0.41
N GLN A 29 1.26 -4.67 0.16
CA GLN A 29 0.34 -4.58 -0.96
C GLN A 29 -0.59 -3.40 -0.65
N ALA A 30 -0.68 -2.45 -1.57
CA ALA A 30 -1.69 -1.40 -1.52
C ALA A 30 -3.05 -2.06 -1.28
N THR A 31 -3.72 -1.68 -0.20
CA THR A 31 -4.98 -2.29 0.23
C THR A 31 -6.14 -1.34 -0.05
N GLU A 32 -7.31 -1.88 -0.35
CA GLU A 32 -8.53 -1.08 -0.48
C GLU A 32 -9.08 -0.70 0.91
N VAL A 33 -9.35 0.58 1.11
CA VAL A 33 -9.95 1.15 2.32
C VAL A 33 -11.45 0.93 2.26
N THR A 34 -11.97 0.05 3.13
CA THR A 34 -13.38 -0.39 3.07
C THR A 34 -14.26 0.14 4.19
N ASP A 35 -13.70 0.57 5.33
CA ASP A 35 -14.47 1.04 6.48
C ASP A 35 -14.57 2.58 6.49
N TYR A 36 -15.65 3.12 5.95
CA TYR A 36 -15.84 4.57 5.90
C TYR A 36 -17.32 4.92 5.86
N THR A 37 -17.63 6.14 6.29
CA THR A 37 -18.92 6.76 5.99
C THR A 37 -18.77 7.63 4.75
N ASN A 38 -19.81 7.69 3.91
CA ASN A 38 -19.85 8.58 2.74
C ASN A 38 -21.21 9.26 2.66
N ASN A 39 -21.23 10.56 2.94
CA ASN A 39 -22.39 11.41 2.82
C ASN A 39 -22.27 12.21 1.51
N VAL A 40 -23.18 11.94 0.59
CA VAL A 40 -23.16 12.57 -0.73
C VAL A 40 -24.18 13.70 -0.76
N THR A 41 -23.80 14.81 -1.38
CA THR A 41 -24.68 15.89 -1.82
C THR A 41 -24.57 16.02 -3.33
N ILE A 42 -25.71 16.18 -4.02
CA ILE A 42 -25.75 16.48 -5.45
C ILE A 42 -26.50 17.79 -5.62
N THR A 43 -25.91 18.72 -6.37
CA THR A 43 -26.51 20.03 -6.65
C THR A 43 -26.65 20.29 -8.14
N LYS A 44 -27.70 21.02 -8.49
CA LYS A 44 -27.90 21.64 -9.80
C LYS A 44 -27.70 23.15 -9.64
N ASN A 45 -26.71 23.72 -10.31
CA ASN A 45 -26.38 25.14 -10.21
C ASN A 45 -26.22 25.64 -8.75
N GLY A 46 -25.62 24.81 -7.90
CA GLY A 46 -25.39 25.10 -6.48
C GLY A 46 -26.58 24.85 -5.54
N SER A 47 -27.76 24.52 -6.07
CA SER A 47 -28.93 24.16 -5.26
C SER A 47 -29.06 22.64 -5.12
N PRO A 48 -29.27 22.08 -3.91
CA PRO A 48 -29.45 20.64 -3.71
C PRO A 48 -30.59 20.08 -4.56
N LEU A 49 -30.43 18.86 -5.05
CA LEU A 49 -31.50 18.15 -5.72
C LEU A 49 -32.64 17.82 -4.74
N THR A 50 -33.87 18.01 -5.21
CA THR A 50 -35.12 17.62 -4.55
C THR A 50 -36.01 16.88 -5.55
N SER A 51 -37.06 16.21 -5.06
CA SER A 51 -38.03 15.49 -5.89
C SER A 51 -38.66 16.34 -7.00
N ASP A 52 -38.73 17.66 -6.78
CA ASP A 52 -39.34 18.63 -7.69
C ASP A 52 -38.31 19.26 -8.65
N THR A 53 -37.02 19.03 -8.40
CA THR A 53 -35.97 19.53 -9.27
C THR A 53 -36.08 18.88 -10.64
N THR A 54 -36.13 19.68 -11.70
CA THR A 54 -36.09 19.16 -13.07
C THR A 54 -34.65 19.12 -13.58
N VAL A 55 -34.18 17.95 -14.00
CA VAL A 55 -32.88 17.74 -14.65
C VAL A 55 -33.12 17.41 -16.12
N THR A 56 -32.43 18.09 -17.02
CA THR A 56 -32.56 17.90 -18.47
C THR A 56 -31.42 17.06 -19.03
N THR A 57 -31.56 16.55 -20.26
CA THR A 57 -30.50 15.82 -20.95
C THR A 57 -29.23 16.69 -21.03
N ASN A 58 -28.07 16.08 -20.76
CA ASN A 58 -26.75 16.72 -20.70
C ASN A 58 -26.57 17.79 -19.59
N GLU A 59 -27.56 17.98 -18.72
CA GLU A 59 -27.41 18.86 -17.56
C GLU A 59 -26.30 18.34 -16.65
N THR A 60 -25.39 19.24 -16.29
CA THR A 60 -24.26 18.91 -15.41
C THR A 60 -24.67 19.10 -13.96
N LEU A 61 -24.42 18.09 -13.14
CA LEU A 61 -24.70 18.08 -11.72
C LEU A 61 -23.37 18.02 -10.96
N ALA A 62 -23.24 18.82 -9.90
CA ALA A 62 -22.06 18.80 -9.05
C ALA A 62 -22.29 17.84 -7.88
N VAL A 63 -21.36 16.92 -7.68
CA VAL A 63 -21.33 15.96 -6.58
C VAL A 63 -20.29 16.41 -5.57
N THR A 64 -20.68 16.43 -4.30
CA THR A 64 -19.77 16.51 -3.15
C THR A 64 -19.92 15.23 -2.35
N SER A 65 -18.81 14.51 -2.13
CA SER A 65 -18.76 13.27 -1.36
C SER A 65 -17.92 13.50 -0.11
N ASP A 66 -18.57 13.63 1.04
CA ASP A 66 -17.95 13.84 2.34
C ASP A 66 -17.75 12.50 3.04
N ILE A 67 -16.49 12.17 3.30
CA ILE A 67 -16.03 10.86 3.74
C ILE A 67 -15.33 10.98 5.07
N THR A 68 -15.64 10.06 5.98
CA THR A 68 -14.96 9.95 7.29
C THR A 68 -14.48 8.53 7.51
N PHE A 69 -13.29 8.39 8.07
CA PHE A 69 -12.70 7.09 8.38
C PHE A 69 -12.58 6.92 9.89
N PRO A 70 -12.86 5.73 10.45
CA PRO A 70 -12.62 5.45 11.86
C PRO A 70 -11.13 5.58 12.23
N ASP A 71 -10.85 6.07 13.44
CA ASP A 71 -9.46 6.22 13.94
C ASP A 71 -8.74 4.87 14.04
N SER A 72 -9.50 3.79 14.31
CA SER A 72 -8.99 2.43 14.37
C SER A 72 -8.48 1.89 13.03
N GLN A 73 -8.95 2.43 11.90
CA GLN A 73 -8.50 2.00 10.58
C GLN A 73 -7.18 2.69 10.23
N ALA A 74 -6.15 1.87 10.00
CA ALA A 74 -4.90 2.34 9.41
C ALA A 74 -5.10 2.61 7.91
N ILE A 75 -4.62 3.76 7.44
CA ILE A 75 -4.57 4.11 6.02
C ILE A 75 -3.13 4.50 5.70
N ASN A 76 -2.47 3.67 4.92
CA ASN A 76 -1.04 3.80 4.59
C ASN A 76 -0.87 4.40 3.20
N SER A 77 0.36 4.82 2.90
CA SER A 77 0.67 5.29 1.56
C SER A 77 0.48 4.18 0.53
N GLY A 78 -0.22 4.51 -0.56
CA GLY A 78 -0.55 3.58 -1.63
C GLY A 78 -1.90 2.89 -1.45
N ASP A 79 -2.49 2.87 -0.25
CA ASP A 79 -3.85 2.35 -0.06
C ASP A 79 -4.85 3.16 -0.90
N THR A 80 -5.96 2.53 -1.29
CA THR A 80 -6.93 3.16 -2.21
C THR A 80 -8.34 3.18 -1.67
N LEU A 81 -9.11 4.22 -1.99
CA LEU A 81 -10.56 4.25 -1.85
C LEU A 81 -11.20 4.38 -3.23
N THR A 82 -12.12 3.47 -3.59
CA THR A 82 -12.85 3.54 -4.86
C THR A 82 -14.33 3.84 -4.63
N LEU A 83 -14.80 4.98 -5.15
CA LEU A 83 -16.22 5.32 -5.19
C LEU A 83 -16.80 4.92 -6.54
N LYS A 84 -17.77 4.00 -6.53
CA LYS A 84 -18.52 3.63 -7.73
C LYS A 84 -19.80 4.46 -7.84
N LEU A 85 -20.04 5.04 -9.02
CA LEU A 85 -21.28 5.78 -9.27
C LEU A 85 -22.48 4.83 -9.40
N PRO A 86 -23.70 5.29 -9.03
CA PRO A 86 -24.93 4.59 -9.37
C PRO A 86 -25.15 4.59 -10.89
N GLN A 87 -25.87 3.59 -11.40
CA GLN A 87 -26.06 3.38 -12.84
C GLN A 87 -26.80 4.52 -13.55
N GLU A 88 -27.57 5.33 -12.81
CA GLU A 88 -28.33 6.48 -13.28
C GLU A 88 -27.44 7.69 -13.55
N LEU A 89 -26.21 7.71 -13.04
CA LEU A 89 -25.24 8.78 -13.23
C LEU A 89 -24.07 8.31 -14.09
N THR A 90 -23.46 9.25 -14.80
CA THR A 90 -22.26 9.01 -15.60
C THR A 90 -21.25 10.13 -15.39
N LEU A 91 -19.98 9.76 -15.29
CA LEU A 91 -18.86 10.70 -15.31
C LEU A 91 -18.64 11.24 -16.73
N ILE A 92 -18.14 12.47 -16.82
CA ILE A 92 -18.10 13.23 -18.08
C ILE A 92 -16.79 12.98 -18.84
N THR A 93 -15.66 13.14 -18.18
CA THR A 93 -14.31 12.97 -18.74
C THR A 93 -13.35 12.40 -17.69
N VAL A 94 -12.26 11.79 -18.14
CA VAL A 94 -11.12 11.49 -17.28
C VAL A 94 -10.59 12.77 -16.64
N LEU A 95 -10.35 12.74 -15.33
CA LEU A 95 -9.72 13.81 -14.56
C LEU A 95 -8.76 13.23 -13.54
N ASN A 96 -7.69 13.95 -13.24
CA ASN A 96 -6.81 13.66 -12.12
C ASN A 96 -6.62 14.95 -11.32
N PHE A 97 -6.75 14.88 -10.00
CA PHE A 97 -6.54 16.02 -9.10
C PHE A 97 -6.04 15.56 -7.74
N ASN A 98 -5.33 16.45 -7.05
CA ASN A 98 -4.86 16.17 -5.69
C ASN A 98 -5.97 16.43 -4.67
N VAL A 99 -6.00 15.61 -3.63
CA VAL A 99 -6.72 15.89 -2.39
C VAL A 99 -5.76 16.63 -1.47
N ILE A 100 -6.13 17.82 -1.02
CA ILE A 100 -5.24 18.74 -0.31
C ILE A 100 -5.70 18.92 1.13
N ASP A 101 -4.78 18.88 2.10
CA ASP A 101 -5.11 19.23 3.48
C ASP A 101 -5.47 20.72 3.57
N VAL A 102 -6.60 20.99 4.22
CA VAL A 102 -7.11 22.34 4.46
C VAL A 102 -7.01 22.77 5.92
N LYS A 103 -6.63 21.88 6.85
CA LYS A 103 -6.67 22.13 8.30
C LYS A 103 -5.28 22.30 8.93
N ASN A 104 -4.41 21.29 8.91
CA ASN A 104 -3.21 21.26 9.77
C ASN A 104 -1.95 21.72 9.04
N ASP A 105 -1.64 21.05 7.94
CA ASP A 105 -0.46 21.21 7.10
C ASP A 105 -0.94 21.70 5.72
N LYS A 106 -1.65 22.84 5.72
CA LYS A 106 -2.35 23.39 4.54
C LYS A 106 -1.51 23.29 3.25
N GLY A 107 -2.08 22.65 2.23
CA GLY A 107 -1.41 22.45 0.94
C GLY A 107 -0.70 21.11 0.78
N GLU A 108 -0.56 20.32 1.86
CA GLU A 108 -0.04 18.96 1.78
C GLU A 108 -1.00 18.02 1.03
N VAL A 109 -0.46 17.09 0.24
CA VAL A 109 -1.26 16.13 -0.53
C VAL A 109 -1.66 14.96 0.37
N VAL A 110 -2.96 14.82 0.61
CA VAL A 110 -3.56 13.68 1.33
C VAL A 110 -3.67 12.44 0.45
N GLY A 111 -3.83 12.65 -0.86
CA GLY A 111 -3.90 11.60 -1.85
C GLY A 111 -4.14 12.18 -3.25
N THR A 112 -4.17 11.32 -4.25
CA THR A 112 -4.47 11.69 -5.64
C THR A 112 -5.74 10.99 -6.09
N ALA A 113 -6.72 11.76 -6.56
CA ALA A 113 -7.98 11.26 -7.09
C ALA A 113 -7.92 11.13 -8.61
N GLN A 114 -8.45 10.02 -9.13
CA GLN A 114 -8.64 9.74 -10.53
C GLN A 114 -10.12 9.48 -10.82
N VAL A 115 -10.66 10.20 -11.79
CA VAL A 115 -12.02 10.04 -12.30
C VAL A 115 -11.95 9.20 -13.57
N ASP A 116 -12.69 8.08 -13.62
CA ASP A 116 -12.71 7.15 -14.75
C ASP A 116 -14.14 6.93 -15.27
N PRO A 117 -14.54 7.62 -16.36
CA PRO A 117 -15.84 7.44 -17.00
C PRO A 117 -16.08 6.10 -17.71
N ASN A 118 -15.05 5.29 -17.93
CA ASN A 118 -15.24 3.97 -18.53
C ASN A 118 -15.69 2.97 -17.47
N ASN A 119 -15.10 3.06 -16.28
CA ASN A 119 -15.43 2.22 -15.13
C ASN A 119 -16.50 2.82 -14.20
N GLN A 120 -16.87 4.09 -14.41
CA GLN A 120 -17.80 4.86 -13.57
C GLN A 120 -17.32 4.94 -12.12
N THR A 121 -16.03 5.20 -11.94
CA THR A 121 -15.36 5.22 -10.63
C THR A 121 -14.58 6.51 -10.39
N VAL A 122 -14.51 6.91 -9.13
CA VAL A 122 -13.55 7.89 -8.62
C VAL A 122 -12.66 7.17 -7.61
N THR A 123 -11.37 7.02 -7.93
CA THR A 123 -10.41 6.29 -7.09
C THR A 123 -9.41 7.26 -6.50
N VAL A 124 -9.27 7.25 -5.18
CA VAL A 124 -8.24 8.00 -4.45
C VAL A 124 -7.13 7.03 -4.07
N THR A 125 -5.88 7.38 -4.38
CA THR A 125 -4.67 6.72 -3.85
C THR A 125 -4.08 7.60 -2.75
N PHE A 126 -3.98 7.09 -1.53
CA PHE A 126 -3.55 7.86 -0.36
C PHE A 126 -2.03 8.05 -0.31
N SER A 127 -1.59 9.22 0.18
CA SER A 127 -0.21 9.45 0.60
C SER A 127 0.03 8.87 2.00
N ASP A 128 1.18 9.17 2.61
CA ASP A 128 1.44 8.84 4.02
C ASP A 128 0.71 9.76 5.02
N TYR A 129 -0.06 10.75 4.54
CA TYR A 129 -0.71 11.77 5.38
C TYR A 129 -1.53 11.19 6.53
N PHE A 130 -2.46 10.26 6.26
CA PHE A 130 -3.29 9.64 7.29
C PHE A 130 -2.54 8.65 8.18
N SER A 131 -1.40 8.12 7.73
CA SER A 131 -0.55 7.29 8.59
C SER A 131 0.17 8.13 9.66
N ARG A 132 0.53 9.38 9.32
CA ARG A 132 1.12 10.35 10.26
C ARG A 132 0.07 11.01 11.15
N LEU A 133 -1.15 11.18 10.65
CA LEU A 133 -2.27 11.85 11.30
C LEU A 133 -3.46 10.87 11.42
N PRO A 134 -3.42 9.95 12.39
CA PRO A 134 -4.35 8.82 12.43
C PRO A 134 -5.75 9.15 12.97
N GLU A 135 -5.94 10.31 13.61
CA GLU A 135 -7.20 10.67 14.27
C GLU A 135 -8.09 11.56 13.39
N ASN A 136 -9.40 11.48 13.58
CA ASN A 136 -10.41 12.34 12.94
C ASN A 136 -10.22 12.50 11.42
N LYS A 137 -9.86 11.40 10.74
CA LYS A 137 -9.56 11.38 9.30
C LYS A 137 -10.81 11.66 8.47
N ARG A 138 -10.73 12.68 7.61
CA ARG A 138 -11.84 13.16 6.76
C ARG A 138 -11.34 13.54 5.37
N MET A 139 -12.20 13.36 4.38
CA MET A 139 -11.96 13.77 3.00
C MET A 139 -13.26 14.23 2.36
N SER A 140 -13.22 15.26 1.52
CA SER A 140 -14.33 15.70 0.68
C SER A 140 -13.86 15.68 -0.77
N LEU A 141 -14.63 15.05 -1.65
CA LEU A 141 -14.35 15.02 -3.10
C LEU A 141 -15.46 15.77 -3.84
N ASN A 142 -15.06 16.65 -4.76
CA ASN A 142 -15.95 17.41 -5.61
C ASN A 142 -15.69 17.06 -7.08
N PHE A 143 -16.72 16.66 -7.80
CA PHE A 143 -16.64 16.33 -9.23
C PHE A 143 -18.02 16.45 -9.90
N ASN A 144 -18.02 16.53 -11.22
CA ASN A 144 -19.24 16.68 -12.00
C ASN A 144 -19.70 15.34 -12.61
N VAL A 145 -21.02 15.17 -12.66
CA VAL A 145 -21.71 14.04 -13.29
C VAL A 145 -22.81 14.53 -14.21
N ARG A 146 -23.32 13.63 -15.04
CA ARG A 146 -24.57 13.80 -15.80
C ARG A 146 -25.48 12.62 -15.55
N LEU A 147 -26.74 12.75 -15.97
CA LEU A 147 -27.62 11.60 -16.09
C LEU A 147 -27.05 10.62 -17.14
N ASN A 148 -27.05 9.34 -16.81
CA ASN A 148 -26.69 8.28 -17.74
C ASN A 148 -27.87 7.92 -18.64
N ASN A 149 -27.86 8.45 -19.86
CA ASN A 149 -28.95 8.25 -20.82
C ASN A 149 -28.99 6.83 -21.42
N ASP A 150 -27.95 6.00 -21.23
CA ASP A 150 -28.00 4.58 -21.60
C ASP A 150 -28.94 3.81 -20.65
N THR A 151 -29.00 4.24 -19.38
CA THR A 151 -29.84 3.67 -18.34
C THR A 151 -31.20 4.38 -18.26
N VAL A 152 -31.20 5.71 -18.20
CA VAL A 152 -32.41 6.53 -18.03
C VAL A 152 -32.84 7.14 -19.37
N LYS A 153 -33.73 6.44 -20.08
CA LYS A 153 -34.05 6.73 -21.49
C LYS A 153 -35.24 7.67 -21.71
N GLU A 154 -36.18 7.68 -20.78
CA GLU A 154 -37.47 8.37 -20.89
C GLU A 154 -37.65 9.39 -19.77
N SER A 155 -38.38 10.47 -20.05
CA SER A 155 -38.74 11.48 -19.04
C SER A 155 -39.58 10.87 -17.91
N GLY A 156 -39.37 11.35 -16.69
CA GLY A 156 -40.11 10.90 -15.51
C GLY A 156 -39.31 11.03 -14.22
N PRO A 157 -39.87 10.57 -13.09
CA PRO A 157 -39.17 10.57 -11.82
C PRO A 157 -37.98 9.60 -11.87
N VAL A 158 -36.84 10.06 -11.35
CA VAL A 158 -35.62 9.25 -11.17
C VAL A 158 -35.30 9.23 -9.69
N SER A 159 -35.02 8.04 -9.15
CA SER A 159 -34.55 7.87 -7.79
C SER A 159 -33.45 6.82 -7.72
N PHE A 160 -32.46 7.08 -6.88
CA PHE A 160 -31.35 6.17 -6.62
C PHE A 160 -30.69 6.51 -5.29
N ARG A 161 -29.87 5.60 -4.78
CA ARG A 161 -29.02 5.82 -3.61
C ARG A 161 -27.58 6.03 -4.04
N PHE A 162 -26.90 7.02 -3.46
CA PHE A 162 -25.47 7.21 -3.65
C PHE A 162 -24.79 7.52 -2.33
N GLY A 163 -23.78 6.72 -1.97
CA GLY A 163 -23.25 6.69 -0.61
C GLY A 163 -24.35 6.29 0.37
N GLN A 164 -24.59 7.12 1.39
CA GLN A 164 -25.65 6.92 2.37
C GLN A 164 -26.91 7.76 2.11
N THR A 165 -26.95 8.51 1.01
CA THR A 165 -28.03 9.46 0.71
C THR A 165 -28.94 8.92 -0.40
N ASP A 166 -30.25 9.03 -0.21
CA ASP A 166 -31.25 8.75 -1.25
C ASP A 166 -31.57 10.05 -2.02
N PHE A 167 -31.59 9.97 -3.35
CA PHE A 167 -31.87 11.09 -4.23
C PHE A 167 -33.14 10.83 -5.03
N SER A 168 -33.88 11.90 -5.30
CA SER A 168 -34.98 11.89 -6.28
C SER A 168 -35.07 13.23 -6.99
N PHE A 169 -35.46 13.21 -8.27
CA PHE A 169 -35.74 14.40 -9.10
C PHE A 169 -36.58 14.02 -10.32
N GLN A 170 -37.05 15.01 -11.07
CA GLN A 170 -37.73 14.81 -12.35
C GLN A 170 -36.76 14.91 -13.52
N TYR A 171 -36.60 13.83 -14.29
CA TYR A 171 -35.90 13.89 -15.56
C TYR A 171 -36.82 14.37 -16.68
N LYS A 172 -36.37 15.37 -17.43
CA LYS A 172 -36.99 15.82 -18.66
C LYS A 172 -36.02 15.60 -19.81
N LYS A 173 -36.30 14.59 -20.64
CA LYS A 173 -35.55 14.34 -21.87
C LYS A 173 -35.64 15.55 -22.80
N ASP A 174 -34.48 15.97 -23.28
CA ASP A 174 -34.31 17.04 -24.25
C ASP A 174 -33.33 16.58 -25.33
N ASP A 175 -33.86 16.30 -26.52
CA ASP A 175 -33.04 15.89 -27.67
C ASP A 175 -32.34 17.10 -28.35
N GLY A 176 -32.44 18.28 -27.75
CA GLY A 176 -32.01 19.55 -28.31
C GLY A 176 -32.89 19.99 -29.47
N GLN A 177 -32.64 21.21 -29.94
CA GLN A 177 -33.31 21.79 -31.10
C GLN A 177 -32.29 22.45 -32.02
N ALA A 178 -32.35 22.13 -33.31
CA ALA A 178 -31.58 22.82 -34.33
C ALA A 178 -32.09 24.26 -34.47
N GLY A 179 -31.18 25.24 -34.48
CA GLY A 179 -31.50 26.59 -34.90
C GLY A 179 -31.83 26.63 -36.39
N GLU A 180 -32.64 27.58 -36.84
CA GLU A 180 -33.11 27.63 -38.24
C GLU A 180 -31.97 27.60 -39.26
N TYR A 181 -30.94 28.43 -39.05
CA TYR A 181 -29.82 28.56 -39.98
C TYR A 181 -28.48 28.18 -39.37
N GLU A 182 -28.32 28.32 -38.06
CA GLU A 182 -27.09 27.96 -37.37
C GLU A 182 -27.36 27.41 -35.97
N MET A 183 -26.65 26.35 -35.64
CA MET A 183 -26.51 25.82 -34.29
C MET A 183 -25.05 25.42 -34.12
N LYS A 184 -24.51 25.70 -32.94
CA LYS A 184 -23.18 25.24 -32.55
C LYS A 184 -23.21 24.85 -31.09
N TYR A 185 -22.55 23.77 -30.73
CA TYR A 185 -22.25 23.44 -29.34
C TYR A 185 -20.93 22.66 -29.26
N GLY A 186 -20.40 22.52 -28.05
CA GLY A 186 -19.18 21.76 -27.80
C GLY A 186 -19.28 20.96 -26.51
N TYR A 187 -18.53 19.86 -26.43
CA TYR A 187 -18.41 19.04 -25.23
C TYR A 187 -17.01 18.44 -25.16
N GLN A 188 -16.53 18.24 -23.94
CA GLN A 188 -15.20 17.66 -23.71
C GLN A 188 -15.19 16.17 -24.09
N ASP A 189 -14.07 15.69 -24.62
CA ASP A 189 -13.91 14.27 -24.92
C ASP A 189 -13.89 13.44 -23.63
N LYS A 190 -14.54 12.28 -23.66
CA LYS A 190 -14.66 11.40 -22.49
C LYS A 190 -13.32 10.83 -22.01
N SER A 191 -12.38 10.63 -22.92
CA SER A 191 -11.11 9.92 -22.69
C SER A 191 -9.89 10.84 -22.63
N ASP A 192 -9.96 12.02 -23.23
CA ASP A 192 -8.89 13.02 -23.20
C ASP A 192 -9.47 14.39 -22.78
N PRO A 193 -9.27 14.84 -21.52
CA PRO A 193 -9.80 16.12 -21.05
C PRO A 193 -9.19 17.32 -21.77
N SER A 194 -8.10 17.16 -22.53
CA SER A 194 -7.54 18.26 -23.32
C SER A 194 -8.24 18.43 -24.68
N ILE A 195 -9.18 17.57 -25.05
CA ILE A 195 -9.90 17.62 -26.32
C ILE A 195 -11.34 18.10 -26.11
N VAL A 196 -11.78 19.02 -26.97
CA VAL A 196 -13.17 19.47 -27.09
C VAL A 196 -13.71 19.08 -28.46
N LYS A 197 -14.87 18.43 -28.49
CA LYS A 197 -15.63 18.07 -29.69
C LYS A 197 -16.65 19.16 -30.00
N TRP A 198 -16.57 19.73 -31.19
CA TRP A 198 -17.50 20.76 -31.67
C TRP A 198 -18.46 20.17 -32.68
N ARG A 199 -19.70 20.68 -32.64
CA ARG A 199 -20.81 20.26 -33.49
C ARG A 199 -21.51 21.49 -34.04
N ILE A 200 -21.74 21.49 -35.34
CA ILE A 200 -22.39 22.59 -36.06
C ILE A 200 -23.46 22.00 -36.97
N ILE A 201 -24.68 22.55 -36.89
CA ILE A 201 -25.72 22.36 -37.90
C ILE A 201 -25.95 23.70 -38.58
N LEU A 202 -25.98 23.68 -39.91
CA LEU A 202 -26.32 24.84 -40.73
C LEU A 202 -27.53 24.54 -41.61
N ASN A 203 -28.34 25.57 -41.86
CA ASN A 203 -29.49 25.51 -42.75
C ASN A 203 -30.50 24.40 -42.41
N ALA A 204 -30.83 24.23 -41.13
CA ALA A 204 -31.85 23.27 -40.68
C ALA A 204 -33.24 23.56 -41.28
N ARG A 205 -33.53 24.83 -41.58
CA ARG A 205 -34.72 25.31 -42.28
C ARG A 205 -34.75 24.92 -43.76
N GLN A 206 -33.60 24.56 -44.34
CA GLN A 206 -33.46 24.10 -45.73
C GLN A 206 -33.82 25.16 -46.78
N ASP A 207 -33.37 26.40 -46.58
CA ASP A 207 -33.54 27.47 -47.55
C ASP A 207 -32.44 27.47 -48.63
N MET A 208 -32.68 28.20 -49.71
CA MET A 208 -31.66 28.45 -50.72
C MET A 208 -30.71 29.55 -50.22
N ILE A 209 -29.42 29.22 -50.05
CA ILE A 209 -28.38 30.14 -49.59
C ILE A 209 -27.34 30.30 -50.70
N ARG A 210 -27.15 31.51 -51.23
CA ARG A 210 -26.27 31.77 -52.37
C ARG A 210 -24.92 32.32 -51.95
N GLY A 211 -23.85 31.85 -52.58
CA GLY A 211 -22.48 32.30 -52.28
C GLY A 211 -22.09 32.14 -50.81
N MET A 212 -22.45 31.02 -50.19
CA MET A 212 -22.22 30.77 -48.76
C MET A 212 -20.73 30.59 -48.46
N VAL A 213 -20.23 31.36 -47.49
CA VAL A 213 -18.88 31.23 -46.93
C VAL A 213 -19.01 30.97 -45.44
N ILE A 214 -18.38 29.89 -44.98
CA ILE A 214 -18.41 29.44 -43.58
C ILE A 214 -17.01 29.60 -43.01
N SER A 215 -16.89 30.20 -41.84
CA SER A 215 -15.62 30.38 -41.14
C SER A 215 -15.77 29.99 -39.69
N ASP A 216 -14.82 29.24 -39.15
CA ASP A 216 -14.77 28.92 -37.73
C ASP A 216 -13.38 29.29 -37.20
N ASN A 217 -13.37 30.20 -36.22
CA ASN A 217 -12.16 30.72 -35.59
C ASN A 217 -12.06 30.18 -34.17
N PHE A 218 -10.97 29.46 -33.89
CA PHE A 218 -10.78 28.79 -32.61
C PHE A 218 -10.17 29.80 -31.62
N GLY A 219 -10.93 30.16 -30.59
CA GLY A 219 -10.48 31.07 -29.54
C GLY A 219 -9.48 30.41 -28.57
N ASP A 220 -8.93 31.19 -27.66
CA ASP A 220 -8.15 30.72 -26.50
C ASP A 220 -7.00 29.74 -26.81
N GLY A 221 -6.40 29.87 -27.99
CA GLY A 221 -5.29 29.00 -28.42
C GLY A 221 -5.70 27.56 -28.73
N LEU A 222 -7.00 27.29 -28.89
CA LEU A 222 -7.52 26.01 -29.37
C LEU A 222 -6.90 25.66 -30.74
N THR A 223 -6.51 24.40 -30.93
CA THR A 223 -5.90 23.91 -32.18
C THR A 223 -6.63 22.69 -32.70
N LEU A 224 -6.74 22.54 -34.03
CA LEU A 224 -7.43 21.38 -34.64
C LEU A 224 -6.71 20.08 -34.30
N VAL A 225 -7.46 19.06 -33.88
CA VAL A 225 -6.97 17.68 -33.86
C VAL A 225 -6.87 17.20 -35.32
N PRO A 226 -5.67 16.86 -35.83
CA PRO A 226 -5.49 16.49 -37.23
C PRO A 226 -6.44 15.38 -37.69
N GLY A 227 -7.05 15.57 -38.87
CA GLY A 227 -7.99 14.60 -39.45
C GLY A 227 -9.38 14.55 -38.80
N SER A 228 -9.65 15.34 -37.77
CA SER A 228 -10.97 15.34 -37.09
C SER A 228 -12.06 16.14 -37.82
N LEU A 229 -11.69 17.09 -38.69
CA LEU A 229 -12.67 17.91 -39.40
C LEU A 229 -13.42 17.08 -40.45
N ARG A 230 -14.75 17.07 -40.32
CA ARG A 230 -15.67 16.51 -41.30
C ARG A 230 -16.81 17.50 -41.53
N ALA A 231 -17.05 17.83 -42.79
CA ALA A 231 -18.11 18.72 -43.23
C ALA A 231 -18.92 18.02 -44.35
N VAL A 232 -20.20 17.79 -44.10
CA VAL A 232 -21.11 17.03 -44.98
C VAL A 232 -22.46 17.73 -45.11
N ARG A 233 -23.17 17.39 -46.18
CA ARG A 233 -24.57 17.81 -46.38
C ARG A 233 -25.48 16.60 -46.52
N TYR A 234 -26.72 16.75 -46.10
CA TYR A 234 -27.72 15.69 -46.06
C TYR A 234 -28.86 15.94 -47.05
N ALA A 235 -29.66 14.91 -47.30
CA ALA A 235 -30.89 15.03 -48.07
C ALA A 235 -31.89 15.95 -47.34
N PRO A 236 -32.55 16.90 -48.03
CA PRO A 236 -33.60 17.72 -47.42
C PRO A 236 -34.82 16.88 -47.05
N VAL A 237 -35.50 17.24 -45.96
CA VAL A 237 -36.72 16.58 -45.47
C VAL A 237 -37.86 17.58 -45.28
N GLN A 238 -39.10 17.10 -45.39
CA GLN A 238 -40.27 17.95 -45.14
C GLN A 238 -40.28 18.43 -43.68
N GLY A 239 -40.53 19.72 -43.47
CA GLY A 239 -40.54 20.33 -42.13
C GLY A 239 -39.17 20.67 -41.56
N GLY A 240 -38.08 20.41 -42.30
CA GLY A 240 -36.72 20.74 -41.89
C GLY A 240 -36.13 19.83 -40.81
N ILE A 241 -34.95 20.22 -40.32
CA ILE A 241 -34.20 19.46 -39.33
C ILE A 241 -34.61 19.88 -37.93
N ARG A 242 -34.97 18.89 -37.10
CA ARG A 242 -35.46 19.10 -35.73
C ARG A 242 -34.31 19.29 -34.75
N ASN A 243 -33.31 18.41 -34.85
CA ASN A 243 -32.12 18.37 -34.02
C ASN A 243 -31.04 17.51 -34.68
N GLU A 244 -29.89 17.38 -34.03
CA GLU A 244 -28.78 16.59 -34.55
C GLU A 244 -29.12 15.10 -34.68
N ALA A 245 -29.81 14.51 -33.70
CA ALA A 245 -30.20 13.11 -33.77
C ALA A 245 -31.06 12.83 -35.01
N HIS A 246 -32.00 13.72 -35.35
CA HIS A 246 -32.77 13.63 -36.59
C HIS A 246 -31.88 13.81 -37.84
N LEU A 247 -30.94 14.76 -37.84
CA LEU A 247 -30.06 14.99 -38.99
C LEU A 247 -29.19 13.77 -39.32
N LEU A 248 -28.65 13.12 -38.29
CA LEU A 248 -27.71 12.00 -38.44
C LEU A 248 -28.36 10.70 -38.92
N THR A 249 -29.69 10.60 -38.96
CA THR A 249 -30.39 9.46 -39.59
C THR A 249 -30.54 9.62 -41.11
N LEU A 250 -30.26 10.80 -41.66
CA LEU A 250 -30.46 11.09 -43.08
C LEU A 250 -29.29 10.62 -43.94
N PRO A 251 -29.52 10.34 -45.24
CA PRO A 251 -28.43 10.03 -46.16
C PRO A 251 -27.48 11.22 -46.37
N VAL A 252 -26.18 10.97 -46.22
CA VAL A 252 -25.14 11.93 -46.60
C VAL A 252 -25.09 12.00 -48.13
N LEU A 253 -25.25 13.21 -48.69
CA LEU A 253 -25.22 13.42 -50.14
C LEU A 253 -23.83 13.75 -50.66
N ASP A 254 -23.04 14.49 -49.88
CA ASP A 254 -21.70 14.91 -50.27
C ASP A 254 -20.84 15.23 -49.04
N ASN A 255 -19.54 15.01 -49.18
CA ASN A 255 -18.53 15.39 -48.21
C ASN A 255 -17.65 16.49 -48.80
N PHE A 256 -17.89 17.72 -48.35
CA PHE A 256 -17.21 18.91 -48.84
C PHE A 256 -16.04 19.35 -47.94
N THR A 257 -15.58 18.48 -47.03
CA THR A 257 -14.45 18.76 -46.12
C THR A 257 -13.21 19.29 -46.86
N LYS A 258 -12.94 18.77 -48.07
CA LYS A 258 -11.77 19.17 -48.89
C LYS A 258 -11.81 20.64 -49.35
N LYS A 259 -12.96 21.31 -49.27
CA LYS A 259 -13.10 22.74 -49.55
C LYS A 259 -12.57 23.61 -48.39
N ALA A 260 -12.27 23.03 -47.24
CA ALA A 260 -11.76 23.77 -46.08
C ALA A 260 -10.33 24.27 -46.34
N VAL A 261 -10.15 25.58 -46.23
CA VAL A 261 -8.86 26.24 -46.14
C VAL A 261 -8.56 26.45 -44.67
N LEU A 262 -7.49 25.83 -44.17
CA LEU A 262 -7.12 25.88 -42.76
C LEU A 262 -6.30 27.14 -42.46
N SER A 263 -6.68 27.89 -41.42
CA SER A 263 -5.85 28.98 -40.88
C SER A 263 -4.86 28.41 -39.87
N LYS A 264 -3.68 29.01 -39.76
CA LYS A 264 -2.64 28.59 -38.82
C LYS A 264 -2.19 29.74 -37.95
N ASN A 265 -1.84 29.43 -36.70
CA ASN A 265 -1.19 30.36 -35.79
C ASN A 265 0.31 30.52 -36.15
N ALA A 266 1.03 31.35 -35.38
CA ALA A 266 2.47 31.59 -35.57
C ALA A 266 3.33 30.33 -35.40
N ASN A 267 2.86 29.33 -34.66
CA ASN A 267 3.54 28.05 -34.46
C ASN A 267 3.26 27.03 -35.57
N GLY A 268 2.38 27.37 -36.52
CA GLY A 268 1.96 26.49 -37.61
C GLY A 268 0.81 25.53 -37.27
N ASP A 269 0.26 25.62 -36.06
CA ASP A 269 -0.91 24.83 -35.65
C ASP A 269 -2.18 25.42 -36.24
N VAL A 270 -3.10 24.54 -36.65
CA VAL A 270 -4.37 24.96 -37.25
C VAL A 270 -5.28 25.55 -36.18
N ASN A 271 -5.68 26.81 -36.33
CA ASN A 271 -6.49 27.55 -35.35
C ASN A 271 -7.85 28.00 -35.91
N GLY A 272 -8.26 27.44 -37.04
CA GLY A 272 -9.52 27.76 -37.68
C GLY A 272 -9.59 27.22 -39.10
N PHE A 273 -10.74 27.42 -39.74
CA PHE A 273 -10.92 27.08 -41.14
C PHE A 273 -11.94 28.00 -41.82
N THR A 274 -11.83 28.11 -43.13
CA THR A 274 -12.84 28.74 -43.99
C THR A 274 -13.24 27.78 -45.11
N ILE A 275 -14.53 27.61 -45.33
CA ILE A 275 -15.11 26.82 -46.41
C ILE A 275 -15.89 27.78 -47.31
N ASN A 276 -15.40 27.98 -48.53
CA ASN A 276 -16.17 28.60 -49.58
C ASN A 276 -17.10 27.53 -50.19
N PHE A 277 -18.33 27.45 -49.67
CA PHE A 277 -19.26 26.40 -50.04
C PHE A 277 -19.87 26.67 -51.42
N GLY A 278 -20.24 27.93 -51.68
CA GLY A 278 -20.99 28.37 -52.85
C GLY A 278 -22.50 28.29 -52.61
N ASP A 279 -23.26 27.94 -53.63
CA ASP A 279 -24.71 27.86 -53.53
C ASP A 279 -25.17 26.58 -52.82
N ASN A 280 -25.99 26.76 -51.78
CA ASN A 280 -26.72 25.70 -51.08
C ASN A 280 -28.18 25.71 -51.54
N TYR A 281 -28.59 24.66 -52.26
CA TYR A 281 -29.94 24.47 -52.77
C TYR A 281 -30.75 23.61 -51.79
N ASN A 282 -31.04 24.16 -50.60
CA ASN A 282 -31.92 23.57 -49.57
C ASN A 282 -31.30 22.45 -48.71
N TRP A 283 -30.00 22.23 -48.76
CA TRP A 283 -29.36 21.17 -47.99
C TRP A 283 -29.09 21.61 -46.54
N PRO A 284 -29.51 20.80 -45.55
CA PRO A 284 -28.95 20.90 -44.22
C PRO A 284 -27.51 20.39 -44.21
N MET A 285 -26.65 21.10 -43.48
CA MET A 285 -25.22 20.82 -43.42
C MET A 285 -24.82 20.53 -41.99
N TYR A 286 -23.79 19.72 -41.83
CA TYR A 286 -23.24 19.33 -40.55
C TYR A 286 -21.72 19.40 -40.61
N ILE A 287 -21.14 20.07 -39.62
CA ILE A 287 -19.69 20.15 -39.46
C ILE A 287 -19.35 19.65 -38.06
N GLU A 288 -18.43 18.71 -37.98
CA GLU A 288 -17.88 18.20 -36.74
C GLU A 288 -16.36 18.23 -36.80
N TYR A 289 -15.75 18.53 -35.67
CA TYR A 289 -14.29 18.51 -35.51
C TYR A 289 -13.95 18.47 -34.03
N SER A 290 -12.68 18.20 -33.75
CA SER A 290 -12.12 18.23 -32.40
C SER A 290 -11.00 19.25 -32.32
N THR A 291 -10.93 19.96 -31.21
CA THR A 291 -9.81 20.86 -30.90
C THR A 291 -9.09 20.41 -29.64
N ARG A 292 -7.77 20.57 -29.59
CA ARG A 292 -7.00 20.47 -28.36
C ARG A 292 -6.89 21.85 -27.70
N VAL A 293 -6.99 21.89 -26.38
CA VAL A 293 -6.78 23.11 -25.59
C VAL A 293 -5.32 23.53 -25.61
N ALA A 294 -5.07 24.83 -25.36
CA ALA A 294 -3.73 25.37 -25.36
C ALA A 294 -2.88 24.75 -24.23
N PRO A 295 -1.54 24.62 -24.40
CA PRO A 295 -0.66 24.23 -23.31
C PRO A 295 -0.81 25.16 -22.10
N GLY A 296 -0.98 24.59 -20.91
CA GLY A 296 -1.15 25.35 -19.66
C GLY A 296 -2.60 25.71 -19.31
N THR A 297 -3.58 25.43 -20.19
CA THR A 297 -5.00 25.48 -19.82
C THR A 297 -5.27 24.53 -18.66
N LYS A 298 -5.95 25.02 -17.63
CA LYS A 298 -6.27 24.28 -16.41
C LYS A 298 -7.67 23.67 -16.50
N VAL A 299 -7.89 22.60 -15.74
CA VAL A 299 -9.25 22.09 -15.49
C VAL A 299 -10.12 23.22 -14.91
N GLY A 300 -11.37 23.32 -15.33
CA GLY A 300 -12.26 24.41 -14.93
C GLY A 300 -12.12 25.72 -15.71
N ASP A 301 -11.11 25.87 -16.57
CA ASP A 301 -11.02 27.04 -17.47
C ASP A 301 -12.17 27.04 -18.50
N THR A 302 -12.50 28.21 -19.05
CA THR A 302 -13.48 28.35 -20.12
C THR A 302 -12.77 28.54 -21.45
N VAL A 303 -13.13 27.76 -22.46
CA VAL A 303 -12.66 27.91 -23.85
C VAL A 303 -13.79 28.36 -24.77
N ASN A 304 -13.45 29.17 -25.76
CA ASN A 304 -14.38 29.81 -26.66
C ASN A 304 -14.11 29.42 -28.10
N ASN A 305 -15.18 29.30 -28.88
CA ASN A 305 -15.10 29.05 -30.30
C ASN A 305 -16.19 29.84 -31.04
N LYS A 306 -15.79 30.48 -32.15
CA LYS A 306 -16.64 31.36 -32.94
C LYS A 306 -16.88 30.79 -34.33
N LEU A 307 -18.14 30.51 -34.64
CA LEU A 307 -18.61 30.26 -36.00
C LEU A 307 -19.13 31.57 -36.60
N SER A 308 -18.74 31.85 -37.84
CA SER A 308 -19.26 32.94 -38.66
C SER A 308 -19.63 32.42 -40.05
N TRP A 309 -20.70 32.91 -40.64
CA TRP A 309 -21.03 32.63 -42.03
C TRP A 309 -21.72 33.81 -42.71
N SER A 310 -21.55 33.90 -44.03
CA SER A 310 -22.17 34.92 -44.86
C SER A 310 -22.70 34.31 -46.16
N ALA A 311 -23.65 35.01 -46.78
CA ALA A 311 -24.24 34.63 -48.06
C ALA A 311 -24.76 35.87 -48.78
N THR A 312 -24.79 35.85 -50.12
CA THR A 312 -25.15 37.02 -50.93
C THR A 312 -26.63 37.40 -50.82
N ASN A 313 -27.49 36.45 -50.48
CA ASN A 313 -28.93 36.64 -50.32
C ASN A 313 -29.38 36.71 -48.84
N PHE A 314 -28.44 36.87 -47.90
CA PHE A 314 -28.73 37.09 -46.48
C PHE A 314 -28.16 38.43 -46.02
N PRO A 315 -28.82 39.13 -45.08
CA PRO A 315 -28.34 40.41 -44.58
C PRO A 315 -27.15 40.21 -43.63
N GLY A 316 -25.97 40.62 -44.09
CA GLY A 316 -24.75 40.69 -43.26
C GLY A 316 -24.15 39.33 -42.88
N GLU A 317 -23.05 39.39 -42.12
CA GLU A 317 -22.43 38.20 -41.53
C GLU A 317 -23.20 37.76 -40.29
N ARG A 318 -23.42 36.45 -40.15
CA ARG A 318 -24.04 35.83 -38.98
C ARG A 318 -22.96 35.16 -38.15
N THR A 319 -23.08 35.22 -36.84
CA THR A 319 -22.06 34.72 -35.91
C THR A 319 -22.69 34.03 -34.71
N ILE A 320 -22.11 32.90 -34.31
CA ILE A 320 -22.35 32.26 -33.01
C ILE A 320 -21.02 32.08 -32.28
N ASN A 321 -20.96 32.62 -31.06
CA ASN A 321 -19.89 32.31 -30.11
C ASN A 321 -20.39 31.24 -29.13
N ARG A 322 -19.59 30.21 -28.89
CA ARG A 322 -19.84 29.21 -27.85
C ARG A 322 -18.69 29.13 -26.88
N SER A 323 -19.02 29.16 -25.60
CA SER A 323 -18.13 28.97 -24.48
C SER A 323 -18.39 27.60 -23.86
N LEU A 324 -17.32 26.89 -23.52
CA LEU A 324 -17.37 25.63 -22.79
C LEU A 324 -16.44 25.73 -21.60
N ARG A 325 -16.98 25.55 -20.39
CA ARG A 325 -16.17 25.35 -19.19
C ARG A 325 -15.67 23.91 -19.19
N LEU A 326 -14.36 23.71 -19.09
CA LEU A 326 -13.75 22.40 -18.97
C LEU A 326 -14.11 21.78 -17.62
N GLU A 327 -14.30 20.47 -17.58
CA GLU A 327 -14.61 19.79 -16.33
C GLU A 327 -13.47 19.94 -15.32
N ALA A 328 -13.83 20.00 -14.04
CA ALA A 328 -12.91 20.10 -12.93
C ALA A 328 -13.33 19.16 -11.81
N GLY A 329 -12.34 18.77 -11.02
CA GLY A 329 -12.55 18.11 -9.74
C GLY A 329 -11.59 18.69 -8.70
N SER A 330 -11.96 18.57 -7.44
CA SER A 330 -11.12 18.97 -6.32
C SER A 330 -11.33 18.02 -5.15
N GLY A 331 -10.34 17.97 -4.26
CA GLY A 331 -10.44 17.20 -3.04
C GLY A 331 -9.84 17.97 -1.88
N ASP A 332 -10.54 17.95 -0.75
CA ASP A 332 -10.06 18.49 0.51
C ASP A 332 -9.90 17.33 1.50
N GLY A 333 -8.83 17.33 2.26
CA GLY A 333 -8.60 16.35 3.33
C GLY A 333 -8.36 17.05 4.66
N SER A 334 -8.56 16.32 5.75
CA SER A 334 -8.11 16.72 7.08
C SER A 334 -7.98 15.51 7.98
N ALA A 335 -7.15 15.62 8.99
CA ALA A 335 -7.02 14.64 10.06
C ALA A 335 -6.55 15.38 11.31
N GLU A 336 -6.24 14.67 12.39
CA GLU A 336 -5.71 15.26 13.61
C GLU A 336 -4.53 14.43 14.10
N ARG A 337 -3.68 15.12 14.86
CA ARG A 337 -2.58 14.50 15.60
C ARG A 337 -3.12 14.03 16.94
N SER A 338 -2.59 12.92 17.45
CA SER A 338 -2.99 12.44 18.76
C SER A 338 -2.40 13.29 19.87
N LYS A 339 -3.21 13.56 20.90
CA LYS A 339 -2.74 14.10 22.18
C LYS A 339 -1.98 13.05 22.99
N ASP A 340 -2.43 11.80 22.92
CA ASP A 340 -1.84 10.64 23.58
C ASP A 340 -1.03 9.84 22.55
N VAL A 341 0.22 10.27 22.29
CA VAL A 341 1.03 9.68 21.22
C VAL A 341 1.41 8.25 21.56
N VAL A 342 0.89 7.28 20.80
CA VAL A 342 1.21 5.85 20.95
C VAL A 342 2.15 5.41 19.83
N ILE A 343 3.32 4.88 20.21
CA ILE A 343 4.24 4.21 19.30
C ILE A 343 3.86 2.73 19.23
N LYS A 344 3.87 2.16 18.02
CA LYS A 344 3.43 0.79 17.74
C LYS A 344 4.42 0.03 16.86
N ALA A 345 4.35 -1.30 16.91
CA ALA A 345 5.10 -2.20 16.04
C ALA A 345 4.31 -3.52 15.85
N GLN A 346 4.76 -4.41 14.97
CA GLN A 346 4.19 -5.75 14.79
C GLN A 346 5.20 -6.85 15.09
N LYS A 347 4.70 -7.98 15.62
CA LYS A 347 5.44 -9.22 15.81
C LYS A 347 4.88 -10.35 14.97
N THR A 348 5.76 -11.08 14.33
CA THR A 348 5.45 -12.37 13.70
C THR A 348 6.38 -13.47 14.23
N LEU A 349 5.85 -14.69 14.30
CA LEU A 349 6.59 -15.90 14.66
C LEU A 349 6.43 -16.94 13.55
N VAL A 350 7.55 -17.46 13.08
CA VAL A 350 7.61 -18.54 12.09
C VAL A 350 7.96 -19.85 12.79
N GLY A 351 7.30 -20.94 12.41
CA GLY A 351 7.56 -22.27 12.95
C GLY A 351 6.77 -22.62 14.22
N LYS A 352 5.99 -21.69 14.77
CA LYS A 352 5.05 -21.90 15.87
C LYS A 352 4.00 -20.79 15.89
N GLU A 353 2.83 -21.06 16.48
CA GLU A 353 1.84 -20.00 16.74
C GLU A 353 2.36 -18.99 17.77
N LEU A 354 2.09 -17.70 17.49
CA LEU A 354 2.42 -16.59 18.38
C LEU A 354 1.39 -16.52 19.50
N THR A 355 1.85 -16.50 20.76
CA THR A 355 0.98 -16.31 21.93
C THR A 355 1.06 -14.90 22.48
N LYS A 356 -0.03 -14.38 23.06
CA LYS A 356 -0.03 -13.08 23.73
C LYS A 356 1.03 -13.04 24.84
N GLY A 357 1.79 -11.94 24.89
CA GLY A 357 2.80 -11.67 25.91
C GLY A 357 4.12 -12.41 25.72
N GLN A 358 4.31 -13.15 24.61
CA GLN A 358 5.44 -14.07 24.45
C GLN A 358 6.79 -13.39 24.28
N PHE A 359 6.85 -12.31 23.50
CA PHE A 359 8.09 -11.59 23.20
C PHE A 359 8.03 -10.16 23.73
N SER A 360 9.18 -9.66 24.18
CA SER A 360 9.32 -8.34 24.80
C SER A 360 10.08 -7.39 23.89
N PHE A 361 9.68 -6.13 23.89
CA PHE A 361 10.23 -5.06 23.06
C PHE A 361 10.53 -3.85 23.91
N GLY A 362 11.68 -3.22 23.67
CA GLY A 362 12.09 -1.98 24.31
C GLY A 362 11.91 -0.79 23.38
N LEU A 363 11.40 0.31 23.92
CA LEU A 363 11.44 1.63 23.29
C LEU A 363 12.56 2.44 23.94
N TYR A 364 13.52 2.87 23.13
CA TYR A 364 14.70 3.60 23.55
C TYR A 364 14.68 5.03 23.02
N ASP A 365 15.26 5.98 23.75
CA ASP A 365 15.51 7.33 23.23
C ASP A 365 16.73 7.39 22.29
N ASP A 366 17.01 8.58 21.78
CA ASP A 366 18.15 8.87 20.89
C ASP A 366 19.53 8.67 21.54
N LYS A 367 19.60 8.55 22.87
CA LYS A 367 20.82 8.26 23.65
C LYS A 367 20.93 6.78 24.01
N GLY A 368 19.96 5.96 23.64
CA GLY A 368 19.92 4.53 23.95
C GLY A 368 19.39 4.20 25.35
N GLN A 369 18.77 5.15 26.05
CA GLN A 369 18.11 4.88 27.33
C GLN A 369 16.78 4.16 27.09
N LEU A 370 16.56 3.04 27.79
CA LEU A 370 15.28 2.33 27.78
C LEU A 370 14.21 3.17 28.49
N LEU A 371 13.14 3.52 27.77
CA LEU A 371 12.04 4.33 28.27
C LEU A 371 10.83 3.48 28.68
N GLN A 372 10.49 2.50 27.86
CA GLN A 372 9.34 1.62 28.05
C GLN A 372 9.62 0.23 27.53
N THR A 373 8.89 -0.75 28.07
CA THR A 373 8.83 -2.11 27.56
C THR A 373 7.39 -2.45 27.19
N ALA A 374 7.18 -3.17 26.10
CA ALA A 374 5.89 -3.71 25.70
C ALA A 374 6.05 -5.19 25.30
N THR A 375 4.93 -5.93 25.27
CA THR A 375 4.89 -7.29 24.73
C THR A 375 3.92 -7.36 23.56
N ASN A 376 4.02 -8.41 22.73
CA ASN A 376 3.08 -8.62 21.64
C ASN A 376 1.70 -9.07 22.15
N GLU A 377 0.64 -8.64 21.48
CA GLU A 377 -0.71 -9.18 21.62
C GLU A 377 -0.87 -10.48 20.80
N ALA A 378 -2.04 -11.12 20.89
CA ALA A 378 -2.32 -12.36 20.16
C ALA A 378 -2.32 -12.17 18.63
N ASP A 379 -2.69 -10.98 18.14
CA ASP A 379 -2.62 -10.60 16.72
C ASP A 379 -1.22 -10.10 16.29
N GLY A 380 -0.25 -10.17 17.20
CA GLY A 380 1.11 -9.70 17.00
C GLY A 380 1.30 -8.20 17.24
N SER A 381 0.26 -7.43 17.58
CA SER A 381 0.42 -6.00 17.81
C SER A 381 1.23 -5.68 19.05
N ILE A 382 2.16 -4.72 18.92
CA ILE A 382 2.98 -4.21 20.01
C ILE A 382 2.58 -2.76 20.22
N ASN A 383 2.02 -2.45 21.39
CA ASN A 383 1.56 -1.11 21.73
C ASN A 383 2.31 -0.61 22.96
N PHE A 384 3.11 0.45 22.80
CA PHE A 384 3.73 1.13 23.93
C PHE A 384 2.70 2.02 24.65
N ALA A 385 2.96 2.37 25.91
CA ALA A 385 2.11 3.32 26.62
C ALA A 385 2.22 4.72 25.99
N ALA A 386 1.10 5.44 25.95
CA ALA A 386 1.05 6.79 25.39
C ALA A 386 2.09 7.72 26.02
N ILE A 387 2.81 8.45 25.17
CA ILE A 387 3.83 9.42 25.55
C ILE A 387 3.21 10.82 25.48
N ASN A 388 3.25 11.53 26.60
CA ASN A 388 2.82 12.91 26.68
C ASN A 388 4.02 13.84 26.56
N TYR A 389 3.93 14.81 25.65
CA TYR A 389 5.00 15.78 25.41
C TYR A 389 4.69 17.10 26.10
N SER A 390 5.72 17.69 26.71
CA SER A 390 5.62 19.00 27.36
C SER A 390 5.96 20.15 26.41
N GLN A 391 6.62 19.85 25.28
CA GLN A 391 7.12 20.84 24.32
C GLN A 391 6.91 20.34 22.89
N ALA A 392 6.70 21.29 21.96
CA ALA A 392 6.75 21.01 20.53
C ALA A 392 8.19 20.72 20.10
N GLY A 393 8.37 19.91 19.06
CA GLY A 393 9.70 19.49 18.62
C GLY A 393 9.67 18.18 17.83
N THR A 394 10.85 17.71 17.46
CA THR A 394 11.04 16.40 16.85
C THR A 394 11.79 15.52 17.84
N PHE A 395 11.23 14.34 18.12
CA PHE A 395 11.77 13.38 19.07
C PHE A 395 12.05 12.08 18.33
N ASN A 396 13.23 11.51 18.54
CA ASN A 396 13.64 10.27 17.89
C ASN A 396 13.71 9.14 18.91
N TYR A 397 13.22 7.98 18.50
CA TYR A 397 13.21 6.76 19.29
C TYR A 397 13.70 5.59 18.46
N VAL A 398 14.05 4.50 19.13
CA VAL A 398 14.38 3.22 18.52
C VAL A 398 13.60 2.12 19.21
N ILE A 399 12.91 1.27 18.45
CA ILE A 399 12.31 0.03 18.96
C ILE A 399 13.28 -1.11 18.70
N LYS A 400 13.55 -1.93 19.72
CA LYS A 400 14.34 -3.15 19.62
C LYS A 400 13.62 -4.31 20.29
N GLU A 401 13.74 -5.51 19.74
CA GLU A 401 13.35 -6.72 20.46
C GLU A 401 14.34 -6.98 21.61
N ILE A 402 13.81 -7.36 22.77
CA ILE A 402 14.61 -7.77 23.92
C ILE A 402 14.70 -9.30 23.87
N PRO A 403 15.85 -9.88 23.51
CA PRO A 403 15.98 -11.32 23.33
C PRO A 403 15.73 -12.07 24.64
N GLY A 404 14.91 -13.11 24.57
CA GLY A 404 14.69 -14.05 25.67
C GLY A 404 15.81 -15.07 25.81
N GLN A 405 15.60 -16.05 26.69
CA GLN A 405 16.55 -17.15 26.96
C GLN A 405 15.94 -18.52 26.62
N GLU A 406 14.82 -18.54 25.88
CA GLU A 406 14.13 -19.78 25.56
C GLU A 406 14.84 -20.54 24.42
N ASP A 407 15.10 -21.82 24.66
CA ASP A 407 15.69 -22.71 23.69
C ASP A 407 14.83 -22.86 22.43
N GLY A 408 15.49 -22.88 21.28
CA GLY A 408 14.86 -23.07 19.98
C GLY A 408 14.31 -21.81 19.31
N TYR A 409 14.37 -20.65 19.95
CA TYR A 409 14.02 -19.38 19.30
C TYR A 409 15.25 -18.65 18.75
N THR A 410 15.09 -18.05 17.58
CA THR A 410 16.00 -17.02 17.05
C THR A 410 15.26 -15.70 17.06
N TYR A 411 15.83 -14.72 17.76
CA TYR A 411 15.25 -13.38 17.97
C TYR A 411 15.69 -12.40 16.88
N ASP A 412 14.84 -11.43 16.57
CA ASP A 412 15.13 -10.41 15.56
C ASP A 412 16.03 -9.31 16.15
N ALA A 413 17.19 -9.08 15.53
CA ALA A 413 18.15 -8.04 15.95
C ALA A 413 17.88 -6.67 15.30
N LYS A 414 16.82 -6.54 14.52
CA LYS A 414 16.43 -5.30 13.84
C LYS A 414 16.23 -4.14 14.82
N GLU A 415 16.55 -2.93 14.36
CA GLU A 415 16.24 -1.69 15.04
C GLU A 415 15.29 -0.87 14.17
N VAL A 416 14.12 -0.51 14.69
CA VAL A 416 13.14 0.34 13.99
C VAL A 416 13.29 1.76 14.52
N LYS A 417 13.74 2.70 13.67
CA LYS A 417 13.81 4.11 14.05
C LYS A 417 12.44 4.75 13.91
N VAL A 418 12.06 5.51 14.92
CA VAL A 418 10.76 6.18 15.02
C VAL A 418 11.00 7.66 15.24
N THR A 419 10.30 8.50 14.48
CA THR A 419 10.30 9.94 14.66
C THR A 419 8.91 10.39 15.09
N VAL A 420 8.83 11.12 16.19
CA VAL A 420 7.62 11.79 16.65
C VAL A 420 7.78 13.29 16.46
N LYS A 421 6.94 13.87 15.61
CA LYS A 421 6.86 15.32 15.43
C LYS A 421 5.70 15.86 16.26
N VAL A 422 6.01 16.74 17.21
CA VAL A 422 5.05 17.35 18.13
C VAL A 422 4.87 18.81 17.78
N VAL A 423 3.61 19.25 17.69
CA VAL A 423 3.25 20.65 17.47
C VAL A 423 2.48 21.19 18.67
N ASP A 424 2.56 22.51 18.86
CA ASP A 424 1.77 23.24 19.87
C ASP A 424 0.57 23.89 19.18
N VAL A 425 -0.64 23.51 19.60
CA VAL A 425 -1.88 24.14 19.14
C VAL A 425 -2.61 24.66 20.38
N LEU A 426 -2.62 25.98 20.51
CA LEU A 426 -3.29 26.69 21.62
C LEU A 426 -2.88 26.21 23.02
N GLY A 427 -1.62 25.80 23.20
CA GLY A 427 -1.05 25.33 24.45
C GLY A 427 -1.07 23.80 24.59
N GLU A 428 -1.87 23.09 23.80
CA GLU A 428 -1.92 21.62 23.79
C GLU A 428 -0.88 21.05 22.83
N LYS A 429 -0.32 19.88 23.19
CA LYS A 429 0.74 19.21 22.43
C LYS A 429 0.18 18.00 21.72
N PHE A 430 0.37 17.96 20.40
CA PHE A 430 -0.11 16.87 19.56
C PHE A 430 1.02 16.29 18.74
N GLY A 431 1.12 14.96 18.69
CA GLY A 431 2.18 14.26 17.98
C GLY A 431 1.69 13.46 16.77
N SER A 432 2.56 13.41 15.77
CA SER A 432 2.49 12.47 14.64
C SER A 432 3.69 11.53 14.69
N VAL A 433 3.46 10.23 14.54
CA VAL A 433 4.51 9.20 14.55
C VAL A 433 4.83 8.78 13.11
N SER A 434 6.10 8.65 12.78
CA SER A 434 6.59 8.08 11.52
C SER A 434 7.71 7.08 11.76
N TYR A 435 7.85 6.08 10.87
CA TYR A 435 8.81 4.98 11.02
C TYR A 435 9.77 4.96 9.83
N ASP A 436 11.06 4.69 10.11
CA ASP A 436 12.07 4.44 9.08
C ASP A 436 11.99 2.96 8.64
N GLY A 437 11.15 2.70 7.64
CA GLY A 437 10.90 1.36 7.10
C GLY A 437 9.79 0.60 7.82
N ASP A 438 9.74 -0.72 7.57
CA ASP A 438 8.74 -1.62 8.14
C ASP A 438 8.95 -1.80 9.65
N ALA A 439 7.89 -1.63 10.44
CA ALA A 439 7.90 -1.78 11.90
C ALA A 439 7.56 -3.21 12.37
N THR A 440 7.80 -4.23 11.53
CA THR A 440 7.60 -5.64 11.88
C THR A 440 8.90 -6.31 12.32
N PHE A 441 8.82 -7.10 13.40
CA PHE A 441 9.87 -7.98 13.92
C PHE A 441 9.48 -9.44 13.67
N THR A 442 10.43 -10.28 13.26
CA THR A 442 10.16 -11.69 12.90
C THR A 442 11.07 -12.64 13.66
N ASN A 443 10.49 -13.47 14.54
CA ASN A 443 11.22 -14.57 15.17
C ASN A 443 11.01 -15.88 14.42
N THR A 444 11.94 -16.80 14.59
CA THR A 444 11.79 -18.18 14.14
C THR A 444 11.91 -19.14 15.32
N TYR A 445 11.05 -20.14 15.35
CA TYR A 445 11.13 -21.26 16.29
C TYR A 445 11.53 -22.55 15.59
N LYS A 446 12.50 -23.25 16.16
CA LYS A 446 12.91 -24.61 15.79
C LYS A 446 13.00 -25.44 17.07
N PRO A 447 12.27 -26.57 17.19
CA PRO A 447 12.32 -27.39 18.38
C PRO A 447 13.72 -27.99 18.57
N VAL A 448 14.21 -27.93 19.81
CA VAL A 448 15.48 -28.55 20.22
C VAL A 448 15.27 -29.56 21.35
N THR A 449 16.24 -30.43 21.56
CA THR A 449 16.26 -31.49 22.58
C THR A 449 17.65 -31.58 23.21
N SER A 450 17.79 -32.46 24.20
CA SER A 450 19.07 -32.79 24.82
C SER A 450 19.24 -34.30 24.95
N VAL A 451 20.48 -34.74 24.89
CA VAL A 451 20.89 -36.13 25.14
C VAL A 451 21.79 -36.12 26.36
N SER A 452 21.36 -36.78 27.43
CA SER A 452 22.14 -36.96 28.65
C SER A 452 22.33 -38.43 28.93
N GLY A 453 23.49 -38.78 29.48
CA GLY A 453 23.84 -40.14 29.85
C GLY A 453 24.88 -40.20 30.96
N HIS A 454 25.05 -41.39 31.51
CA HIS A 454 26.02 -41.70 32.55
C HIS A 454 26.94 -42.83 32.08
N LYS A 455 28.22 -42.77 32.49
CA LYS A 455 29.20 -43.83 32.26
C LYS A 455 29.30 -44.74 33.48
N THR A 456 29.00 -46.02 33.27
CA THR A 456 29.10 -47.08 34.27
C THR A 456 30.26 -48.01 33.94
N TRP A 457 30.98 -48.42 34.97
CA TRP A 457 32.10 -49.35 34.87
C TRP A 457 31.77 -50.65 35.63
N VAL A 458 32.06 -51.80 35.01
CA VAL A 458 31.73 -53.15 35.50
C VAL A 458 32.97 -54.02 35.52
N ASN A 459 33.10 -54.85 36.57
CA ASN A 459 34.22 -55.78 36.79
C ASN A 459 35.62 -55.12 36.83
N ASP A 460 35.68 -53.86 37.23
CA ASP A 460 36.89 -53.06 37.21
C ASP A 460 37.27 -52.54 38.61
N THR A 461 38.37 -51.79 38.68
CA THR A 461 38.77 -51.05 39.88
C THR A 461 39.13 -49.62 39.48
N ASN A 462 39.13 -48.67 40.43
CA ASN A 462 39.55 -47.30 40.13
C ASN A 462 40.99 -47.21 39.56
N MET A 463 41.83 -48.22 39.79
CA MET A 463 43.19 -48.29 39.23
C MET A 463 43.24 -48.74 37.77
N THR A 464 42.19 -49.39 37.26
CA THR A 464 42.13 -49.90 35.88
C THR A 464 41.39 -48.94 34.93
N ARG A 465 40.66 -47.94 35.46
CA ARG A 465 39.93 -46.94 34.68
C ARG A 465 40.88 -45.94 34.01
N PRO A 466 40.60 -45.52 32.76
CA PRO A 466 41.28 -44.36 32.17
C PRO A 466 40.90 -43.07 32.90
N GLN A 467 41.75 -42.05 32.84
CA GLN A 467 41.49 -40.75 33.47
C GLN A 467 40.27 -40.02 32.86
N SER A 468 39.98 -40.27 31.59
CA SER A 468 38.83 -39.75 30.88
C SER A 468 38.45 -40.64 29.70
N ILE A 469 37.27 -40.41 29.16
CA ILE A 469 36.78 -41.01 27.91
C ILE A 469 36.30 -39.93 26.96
N THR A 470 36.27 -40.22 25.67
CA THR A 470 35.61 -39.37 24.67
C THR A 470 34.26 -39.99 24.32
N VAL A 471 33.17 -39.29 24.64
CA VAL A 471 31.81 -39.65 24.24
C VAL A 471 31.47 -38.92 22.95
N ASN A 472 31.04 -39.65 21.93
CA ASN A 472 30.65 -39.16 20.63
C ASN A 472 29.11 -39.17 20.51
N LEU A 473 28.52 -38.05 20.13
CA LEU A 473 27.11 -37.91 19.77
C LEU A 473 26.96 -38.09 18.26
N TYR A 474 26.05 -38.97 17.85
CA TYR A 474 25.73 -39.21 16.47
C TYR A 474 24.33 -38.68 16.16
N ALA A 475 24.16 -38.00 15.03
CA ALA A 475 22.87 -37.66 14.44
C ALA A 475 22.74 -38.42 13.12
N ASN A 476 21.68 -39.24 12.98
CA ASN A 476 21.45 -40.06 11.78
C ASN A 476 22.72 -40.85 11.35
N ASN A 477 23.40 -41.46 12.33
CA ASN A 477 24.64 -42.24 12.17
C ASN A 477 25.90 -41.45 11.80
N GLN A 478 25.89 -40.11 11.85
CA GLN A 478 27.09 -39.29 11.67
C GLN A 478 27.49 -38.60 12.97
N VAL A 479 28.78 -38.60 13.30
CA VAL A 479 29.29 -37.87 14.48
C VAL A 479 29.06 -36.38 14.27
N VAL A 480 28.35 -35.75 15.19
CA VAL A 480 28.04 -34.30 15.15
C VAL A 480 28.63 -33.53 16.32
N ALA A 481 28.97 -34.20 17.41
CA ALA A 481 29.65 -33.61 18.55
C ALA A 481 30.40 -34.69 19.34
N SER A 482 31.42 -34.27 20.09
CA SER A 482 32.16 -35.13 21.03
C SER A 482 32.40 -34.38 22.33
N LYS A 483 32.46 -35.11 23.45
CA LYS A 483 32.72 -34.56 24.78
C LYS A 483 33.67 -35.46 25.55
N VAL A 484 34.68 -34.86 26.17
CA VAL A 484 35.56 -35.58 27.11
C VAL A 484 34.89 -35.61 28.48
N VAL A 485 34.83 -36.79 29.09
CA VAL A 485 34.14 -37.07 30.36
C VAL A 485 35.10 -37.77 31.31
N SER A 486 35.11 -37.36 32.57
CA SER A 486 36.03 -37.87 33.60
C SER A 486 35.31 -38.19 34.91
N GLU A 487 36.04 -38.76 35.87
CA GLU A 487 35.55 -38.94 37.24
C GLU A 487 35.19 -37.61 37.93
N ALA A 488 35.87 -36.50 37.57
CA ALA A 488 35.55 -35.19 38.11
C ALA A 488 34.14 -34.69 37.71
N ASP A 489 33.63 -35.17 36.58
CA ASP A 489 32.26 -34.91 36.10
C ASP A 489 31.24 -35.89 36.72
N GLY A 490 31.67 -36.74 37.66
CA GLY A 490 30.90 -37.86 38.16
C GLY A 490 30.48 -38.82 37.05
N TRP A 491 31.25 -38.90 35.96
CA TRP A 491 30.95 -39.73 34.79
C TRP A 491 29.62 -39.39 34.08
N ASN A 492 29.08 -38.19 34.27
CA ASN A 492 27.87 -37.71 33.60
C ASN A 492 28.21 -36.87 32.37
N TYR A 493 27.36 -36.91 31.36
CA TYR A 493 27.47 -36.04 30.19
C TYR A 493 26.10 -35.61 29.65
N THR A 494 26.10 -34.45 29.00
CA THR A 494 24.93 -33.83 28.36
C THR A 494 25.36 -33.11 27.10
N PHE A 495 24.58 -33.29 26.04
CA PHE A 495 24.56 -32.49 24.82
C PHE A 495 23.20 -31.78 24.72
N SER A 496 23.20 -30.44 24.75
CA SER A 496 21.97 -29.62 24.76
C SER A 496 21.78 -28.88 23.44
N GLY A 497 20.57 -28.34 23.19
CA GLY A 497 20.29 -27.49 22.03
C GLY A 497 20.30 -28.25 20.69
N LEU A 498 20.08 -29.56 20.74
CA LEU A 498 20.13 -30.43 19.57
C LEU A 498 18.85 -30.28 18.73
N PRO A 499 18.91 -30.00 17.42
CA PRO A 499 17.69 -29.87 16.61
C PRO A 499 16.88 -31.16 16.61
N VAL A 500 15.55 -31.07 16.78
CA VAL A 500 14.68 -32.26 16.72
C VAL A 500 14.48 -32.73 15.28
N ASN A 501 14.51 -31.81 14.32
CA ASN A 501 14.30 -32.06 12.90
C ASN A 501 15.49 -31.53 12.08
N ASP A 502 15.77 -32.20 10.96
CA ASP A 502 16.76 -31.75 9.99
C ASP A 502 16.24 -30.59 9.11
N GLU A 503 17.06 -30.15 8.14
CA GLU A 503 16.73 -29.06 7.23
C GLU A 503 15.50 -29.34 6.34
N ASN A 504 15.15 -30.62 6.14
CA ASN A 504 13.99 -31.05 5.36
C ASN A 504 12.75 -31.29 6.24
N GLY A 505 12.86 -31.06 7.55
CA GLY A 505 11.78 -31.28 8.52
C GLY A 505 11.65 -32.72 9.00
N GLN A 506 12.60 -33.61 8.68
CA GLN A 506 12.57 -35.00 9.12
C GLN A 506 13.21 -35.15 10.51
N LYS A 507 12.59 -35.96 11.38
CA LYS A 507 13.06 -36.15 12.76
C LYS A 507 14.46 -36.75 12.79
N ILE A 508 15.36 -36.11 13.53
CA ILE A 508 16.74 -36.57 13.75
C ILE A 508 16.73 -37.66 14.82
N THR A 509 17.44 -38.76 14.56
CA THR A 509 17.71 -39.80 15.56
C THR A 509 19.09 -39.58 16.16
N TYR A 510 19.13 -39.35 17.48
CA TYR A 510 20.38 -39.24 18.22
C TYR A 510 20.77 -40.56 18.87
N THR A 511 22.06 -40.90 18.79
CA THR A 511 22.65 -42.03 19.51
C THR A 511 24.00 -41.63 20.08
N ILE A 512 24.48 -42.37 21.08
CA ILE A 512 25.80 -42.14 21.69
C ILE A 512 26.74 -43.30 21.35
N GLY A 513 28.03 -43.00 21.39
CA GLY A 513 29.10 -44.00 21.35
C GLY A 513 30.34 -43.43 22.03
N GLU A 514 31.40 -44.21 22.10
CA GLU A 514 32.67 -43.76 22.66
C GLU A 514 33.84 -44.28 21.84
N ASP A 515 34.99 -43.65 22.02
CA ASP A 515 36.25 -44.16 21.48
C ASP A 515 36.61 -45.48 22.17
N ALA A 516 37.18 -46.43 21.42
CA ALA A 516 37.54 -47.73 21.95
C ALA A 516 38.57 -47.64 23.07
N ILE A 517 38.32 -48.32 24.18
CA ILE A 517 39.19 -48.35 25.36
C ILE A 517 39.85 -49.73 25.44
N VAL A 518 41.17 -49.76 25.53
CA VAL A 518 41.96 -51.00 25.60
C VAL A 518 41.55 -51.81 26.83
N ASN A 519 41.36 -53.14 26.66
CA ASN A 519 40.92 -54.08 27.70
C ASN A 519 39.50 -53.83 28.25
N TYR A 520 38.66 -53.13 27.49
CA TYR A 520 37.25 -52.95 27.84
C TYR A 520 36.35 -53.30 26.65
N SER A 521 35.26 -54.01 26.92
CA SER A 521 34.13 -54.10 26.01
C SER A 521 33.11 -53.02 26.36
N SER A 522 32.59 -52.36 25.31
CA SER A 522 31.63 -51.25 25.43
C SER A 522 30.23 -51.67 25.02
N LYS A 523 29.23 -51.23 25.79
CA LYS A 523 27.81 -51.43 25.52
C LYS A 523 27.07 -50.11 25.72
N VAL A 524 26.17 -49.79 24.79
CA VAL A 524 25.26 -48.65 24.88
C VAL A 524 23.89 -49.16 25.35
N GLU A 525 23.36 -48.60 26.43
CA GLU A 525 21.99 -48.86 26.90
C GLU A 525 21.21 -47.54 26.95
N GLY A 526 20.35 -47.31 25.96
CA GLY A 526 19.71 -46.00 25.77
C GLY A 526 20.75 -44.94 25.44
N TYR A 527 21.01 -44.04 26.39
CA TYR A 527 22.09 -43.06 26.30
C TYR A 527 23.17 -43.27 27.36
N ASP A 528 23.14 -44.38 28.10
CA ASP A 528 24.21 -44.72 29.05
C ASP A 528 25.28 -45.57 28.37
N LEU A 529 26.52 -45.39 28.83
CA LEU A 529 27.66 -46.18 28.40
C LEU A 529 28.06 -47.14 29.52
N ILE A 530 28.22 -48.42 29.19
CA ILE A 530 28.64 -49.45 30.14
C ILE A 530 29.93 -50.06 29.60
N ASN A 531 31.01 -49.96 30.37
CA ASN A 531 32.25 -50.66 30.08
C ASN A 531 32.49 -51.81 31.03
N THR A 532 32.72 -52.98 30.47
CA THR A 532 33.12 -54.17 31.24
C THR A 532 34.60 -54.41 31.02
N TYR A 533 35.36 -54.50 32.11
CA TYR A 533 36.79 -54.79 32.02
C TYR A 533 37.01 -56.24 31.59
N ASP A 534 37.74 -56.42 30.50
CA ASP A 534 38.10 -57.70 29.92
C ASP A 534 39.61 -57.91 30.08
N PRO A 535 40.06 -58.55 31.19
CA PRO A 535 41.48 -58.79 31.40
C PRO A 535 42.05 -59.66 30.28
N PRO A 536 43.28 -59.37 29.82
CA PRO A 536 43.90 -60.17 28.77
C PRO A 536 43.99 -61.64 29.20
N THR A 537 43.52 -62.55 28.34
CA THR A 537 43.61 -63.99 28.57
C THR A 537 45.06 -64.46 28.44
N ILE A 538 45.59 -65.03 29.52
CA ILE A 538 46.88 -65.74 29.50
C ILE A 538 46.63 -67.13 28.88
N PRO A 539 47.34 -67.56 27.81
CA PRO A 539 47.14 -68.90 27.26
C PRO A 539 47.62 -69.96 28.26
N SER A 540 46.75 -70.89 28.65
CA SER A 540 47.09 -72.04 29.50
C SER A 540 47.42 -73.28 28.66
N GLU A 541 48.56 -73.90 28.95
CA GLU A 541 48.97 -75.23 28.42
C GLU A 541 48.13 -76.38 28.99
N PRO A 542 48.03 -77.54 28.29
CA PRO A 542 47.01 -78.56 28.56
C PRO A 542 47.43 -79.67 29.55
N GLY A 543 46.48 -80.19 30.34
CA GLY A 543 46.71 -81.39 31.17
C GLY A 543 45.52 -81.95 31.97
N LYS A 544 44.63 -82.69 31.28
CA LYS A 544 43.92 -83.95 31.63
C LYS A 544 43.06 -84.14 32.92
N ASP A 545 41.77 -84.37 32.63
CA ASP A 545 40.87 -85.47 33.02
C ASP A 545 40.35 -85.68 34.46
N LYS A 546 39.04 -85.35 34.60
CA LYS A 546 37.88 -86.21 34.98
C LYS A 546 37.90 -86.97 36.34
N PRO A 547 36.75 -87.48 36.87
CA PRO A 547 35.32 -87.20 36.62
C PRO A 547 34.40 -87.00 37.87
N SER A 548 33.33 -86.21 37.69
CA SER A 548 31.91 -86.38 38.09
C SER A 548 31.49 -87.26 39.30
N LYS A 549 30.56 -86.77 40.16
CA LYS A 549 29.08 -86.87 40.02
C LYS A 549 28.34 -86.27 41.26
N PRO A 550 27.09 -85.74 41.16
CA PRO A 550 26.39 -84.98 42.22
C PRO A 550 25.01 -85.57 42.67
N GLY A 551 24.39 -84.95 43.69
CA GLY A 551 22.96 -85.07 44.10
C GLY A 551 22.64 -84.06 45.22
N GLU A 552 21.70 -83.10 45.03
CA GLU A 552 20.26 -83.09 45.47
C GLU A 552 20.09 -83.10 47.01
N GLY A 553 19.24 -82.31 47.69
CA GLY A 553 18.24 -81.28 47.39
C GLY A 553 17.47 -80.92 48.70
N ASP A 554 16.89 -79.70 48.78
CA ASP A 554 15.66 -79.20 49.49
C ASP A 554 15.34 -79.57 51.00
N PRO A 555 14.29 -79.04 51.71
CA PRO A 555 13.67 -77.70 51.89
C PRO A 555 13.43 -77.23 53.39
N ASN A 556 13.01 -75.96 53.56
CA ASN A 556 12.05 -75.32 54.51
C ASN A 556 12.22 -75.13 56.06
N ASP A 557 12.20 -73.83 56.46
CA ASP A 557 11.47 -73.10 57.58
C ASP A 557 11.70 -73.48 59.08
N PRO A 558 11.33 -72.71 60.16
CA PRO A 558 10.94 -71.28 60.38
C PRO A 558 11.62 -70.52 61.56
N GLY A 559 11.46 -69.18 61.60
CA GLY A 559 10.95 -68.43 62.78
C GLY A 559 11.86 -67.86 63.91
N ARG A 560 11.71 -66.53 64.12
CA ARG A 560 11.60 -65.76 65.41
C ARG A 560 12.87 -65.26 66.16
N LYS A 561 13.00 -63.92 66.28
CA LYS A 561 13.02 -63.06 67.52
C LYS A 561 13.87 -61.77 67.39
N THR A 562 13.30 -60.69 67.92
CA THR A 562 13.85 -59.34 68.27
C THR A 562 14.88 -59.42 69.43
N PRO A 563 15.75 -58.40 69.73
CA PRO A 563 15.34 -57.05 70.17
C PRO A 563 16.19 -55.82 69.76
N ASP A 564 15.52 -54.67 69.91
CA ASP A 564 15.90 -53.26 70.04
C ASP A 564 17.05 -52.98 71.06
N PRO A 565 17.72 -51.80 71.01
CA PRO A 565 17.19 -50.60 71.67
C PRO A 565 17.29 -49.25 70.91
N LYS A 566 16.23 -48.46 71.12
CA LYS A 566 16.07 -46.99 71.03
C LYS A 566 17.14 -46.17 71.79
N VAL A 567 17.33 -44.90 71.41
CA VAL A 567 17.03 -43.65 72.19
C VAL A 567 17.08 -42.45 71.20
N GLU A 568 15.94 -41.90 70.76
CA GLU A 568 15.26 -40.63 71.16
C GLU A 568 15.76 -39.32 70.50
N ASP A 569 14.93 -38.89 69.54
CA ASP A 569 14.46 -37.52 69.21
C ASP A 569 14.15 -36.63 70.44
N PRO A 570 14.04 -35.27 70.35
CA PRO A 570 12.85 -34.68 69.69
C PRO A 570 12.87 -33.22 69.16
N LYS A 571 11.97 -33.01 68.17
CA LYS A 571 10.99 -31.90 67.97
C LYS A 571 11.52 -30.46 67.82
N GLY A 572 10.94 -29.57 67.01
CA GLY A 572 9.67 -29.60 66.28
C GLY A 572 9.39 -28.27 65.56
N SER A 573 8.26 -28.28 64.84
CA SER A 573 7.57 -27.22 64.08
C SER A 573 7.32 -25.90 64.81
N ASN A 574 7.19 -24.76 64.11
CA ASN A 574 5.89 -24.19 63.65
C ASN A 574 6.01 -22.83 62.91
N LYS A 575 4.94 -22.50 62.18
CA LYS A 575 4.68 -21.33 61.30
C LYS A 575 4.27 -20.01 62.01
N GLN A 576 4.42 -18.92 61.24
CA GLN A 576 3.55 -17.73 61.03
C GLN A 576 3.63 -16.44 61.89
N ASP A 577 4.02 -15.35 61.19
CA ASP A 577 3.55 -13.94 61.11
C ASP A 577 3.24 -13.11 62.38
N PRO A 578 3.55 -11.78 62.38
CA PRO A 578 2.55 -10.80 61.92
C PRO A 578 3.05 -9.50 61.23
N LYS A 579 2.26 -9.07 60.22
CA LYS A 579 1.69 -7.74 59.90
C LYS A 579 2.55 -6.46 59.68
N THR A 580 2.15 -5.81 58.59
CA THR A 580 2.44 -4.50 57.96
C THR A 580 2.17 -3.25 58.82
N PRO A 581 2.68 -2.07 58.41
CA PRO A 581 1.79 -1.07 57.79
C PRO A 581 2.37 -0.39 56.54
N GLY A 582 1.48 -0.07 55.59
CA GLY A 582 1.84 0.39 54.24
C GLY A 582 2.01 1.90 54.05
N THR A 583 2.19 2.33 52.80
CA THR A 583 1.71 3.61 52.25
C THR A 583 1.88 3.70 50.71
N LYS A 584 0.79 4.11 50.05
CA LYS A 584 0.65 4.99 48.87
C LYS A 584 1.35 4.63 47.54
N LYS A 585 0.56 4.13 46.59
CA LYS A 585 0.78 4.27 45.14
C LYS A 585 0.55 5.74 44.73
N ALA A 586 1.51 6.30 44.02
CA ALA A 586 1.35 7.52 43.22
C ALA A 586 1.43 7.12 41.74
N ASP A 587 0.42 7.50 40.96
CA ASP A 587 0.40 7.39 39.51
C ASP A 587 1.37 8.42 38.91
N ASN A 588 2.60 8.01 38.61
CA ASN A 588 3.54 8.81 37.83
C ASN A 588 3.58 8.31 36.38
N LYS A 589 2.75 8.92 35.52
CA LYS A 589 2.94 8.87 34.06
C LYS A 589 4.29 9.54 33.72
N PRO A 590 5.17 8.95 32.89
CA PRO A 590 6.44 9.57 32.54
C PRO A 590 6.20 10.81 31.66
N ILE A 591 6.56 11.99 32.17
CA ILE A 591 6.73 13.22 31.39
C ILE A 591 8.22 13.33 31.10
N LEU A 592 8.63 13.19 29.85
CA LEU A 592 10.04 13.30 29.45
C LEU A 592 10.39 14.76 29.12
N PRO A 593 11.41 15.36 29.74
CA PRO A 593 11.96 16.66 29.32
C PRO A 593 13.15 16.51 28.34
N LYS A 594 13.27 17.52 27.45
CA LYS A 594 14.33 17.86 26.47
C LYS A 594 15.43 16.83 26.15
N THR A 595 15.49 16.42 24.88
CA THR A 595 16.74 16.04 24.20
C THR A 595 17.27 17.22 23.35
N GLY A 596 18.53 17.56 23.63
CA GLY A 596 19.51 18.37 22.89
C GLY A 596 19.07 19.31 21.77
N GLU A 597 19.20 20.61 22.04
CA GLU A 597 19.33 21.68 21.05
C GLU A 597 20.62 21.48 20.22
N GLN A 598 20.49 21.21 18.92
CA GLN A 598 21.51 21.64 17.95
C GLN A 598 20.90 22.71 17.06
N ALA A 599 21.60 23.84 17.02
CA ALA A 599 21.20 25.07 16.38
C ALA A 599 20.76 24.84 14.93
N ALA A 600 19.48 25.09 14.66
CA ALA A 600 19.02 25.42 13.34
C ALA A 600 19.66 26.77 12.94
N ILE A 601 20.68 26.70 12.09
CA ILE A 601 21.19 27.89 11.42
C ILE A 601 20.07 28.37 10.48
N TRP A 602 19.48 29.50 10.83
CA TRP A 602 18.62 30.28 9.93
C TRP A 602 19.46 30.78 8.76
N LEU A 603 19.07 30.41 7.53
CA LEU A 603 19.38 31.17 6.33
C LEU A 603 18.08 31.51 5.62
N SER A 604 17.44 32.57 6.11
CA SER A 604 16.46 33.35 5.36
C SER A 604 17.07 34.70 5.04
N VAL A 605 17.80 34.79 3.92
CA VAL A 605 18.00 36.05 3.20
C VAL A 605 17.86 35.78 1.71
N ALA A 606 16.94 36.54 1.11
CA ALA A 606 16.77 36.90 -0.28
C ALA A 606 17.76 36.31 -1.31
N GLY A 607 17.18 35.60 -2.30
CA GLY A 607 17.88 35.14 -3.50
C GLY A 607 16.96 35.11 -4.73
N VAL A 608 16.24 36.21 -4.98
CA VAL A 608 15.86 36.55 -6.36
C VAL A 608 17.17 36.89 -7.08
N SER A 609 17.40 36.25 -8.23
CA SER A 609 18.52 36.46 -9.19
C SER A 609 19.71 35.50 -9.01
N ILE A 610 19.73 34.43 -9.81
CA ILE A 610 20.79 34.06 -10.78
C ILE A 610 20.42 32.66 -11.32
N LEU A 611 19.57 32.64 -12.33
CA LEU A 611 19.39 31.50 -13.25
C LEU A 611 20.05 31.87 -14.59
N VAL A 612 21.37 32.12 -14.57
CA VAL A 612 22.16 32.41 -15.80
C VAL A 612 23.43 31.56 -15.92
N ILE A 613 23.89 30.80 -14.92
CA ILE A 613 25.21 30.14 -14.99
C ILE A 613 25.16 28.61 -14.84
N LEU A 614 24.10 27.96 -15.36
CA LEU A 614 24.13 26.51 -15.66
C LEU A 614 23.66 26.14 -17.07
N GLY A 615 23.24 27.13 -17.89
CA GLY A 615 23.08 26.98 -19.35
C GLY A 615 24.35 27.26 -20.16
N GLY A 616 25.41 27.78 -19.52
CA GLY A 616 26.63 28.24 -20.19
C GLY A 616 27.70 27.18 -20.48
N VAL A 617 27.61 25.99 -19.87
CA VAL A 617 28.64 24.94 -20.05
C VAL A 617 28.21 23.87 -21.06
N PHE A 618 26.91 23.76 -21.39
CA PHE A 618 26.42 22.79 -22.37
C PHE A 618 26.40 23.32 -23.83
N VAL A 619 26.56 24.64 -24.03
CA VAL A 619 26.58 25.26 -25.37
C VAL A 619 28.01 25.41 -25.94
N VAL A 620 29.05 25.34 -25.11
CA VAL A 620 30.45 25.51 -25.54
C VAL A 620 31.10 24.19 -26.02
N LEU A 621 30.52 23.02 -25.69
CA LEU A 621 31.06 21.72 -26.12
C LEU A 621 30.40 21.13 -27.39
N ARG A 622 29.45 21.84 -28.03
CA ARG A 622 28.81 21.37 -29.28
C ARG A 622 29.25 22.10 -30.56
N LYS A 623 30.19 23.06 -30.47
CA LYS A 623 30.67 23.83 -31.64
C LYS A 623 32.08 23.48 -32.13
N LYS A 624 32.72 22.42 -31.63
CA LYS A 624 34.05 21.97 -32.08
C LYS A 624 34.11 20.67 -32.90
N ASN A 625 32.99 20.02 -33.20
CA ASN A 625 32.95 18.79 -34.03
C ASN A 625 32.05 18.93 -35.27
N LYS A 626 32.26 20.00 -36.06
CA LYS A 626 31.89 20.07 -37.49
C LYS A 626 32.92 20.93 -38.22
N GLN A 627 34.06 20.32 -38.55
CA GLN A 627 34.66 20.49 -39.87
C GLN A 627 34.25 19.26 -40.70
#